data_AF-A0A9N9NK46-F1
#
_entry.id   AF-A0A9N9NK46-F1
#
_cell.length_a   1.000
_cell.length_b   1.000
_cell.length_c   1.000
_cell.angle_alpha   90.00
_cell.angle_beta   90.00
_cell.angle_gamma   90.00
#
_symmetry.space_group_name_H-M   'P 1'
#
loop_
_entity.id
_entity.type
_entity.pdbx_description
1 polymer ?
#
loop_
_entity_poly.entity_id
_entity_poly.type
_entity_poly.pdbx_seq_one_letter_code
_entity_poly.pdbx_strand_id
1 'polypeptide(L)'
;ANERLVEVIVDREVTDMIPQLIEILTDHCPNVSYIKIFLRDVEKIKLLFSRIASSKLKKLVIRTNGVDATEILPSLSKLVPLSLYQLDMDVRISPNSLQSFLNNCEAPIKTLIMTFGRVGDEHMEVLMKYALERKSLKSFGFMYESGWGELKVSEEVENRAKEIFDLPDLFDPNDFYFQYSDNEVDDSGW
;
A
#
# COMPACT_ATOMS: atom_id res chain seq x y z
N ALA A 1 12.68 -10.38 30.73
CA ALA A 1 11.82 -9.44 30.00
C ALA A 1 10.92 -10.26 29.09
N ASN A 2 9.61 -9.97 29.03
CA ASN A 2 8.70 -10.71 28.17
C ASN A 2 8.75 -10.05 26.79
N GLU A 3 9.69 -10.48 25.95
CA GLU A 3 9.86 -9.95 24.60
C GLU A 3 8.59 -10.24 23.80
N ARG A 4 7.91 -9.19 23.35
CA ARG A 4 6.69 -9.30 22.54
C ARG A 4 7.04 -8.84 21.14
N LEU A 5 6.72 -9.66 20.14
CA LEU A 5 6.85 -9.28 18.75
C LEU A 5 5.83 -8.18 18.42
N VAL A 6 6.30 -7.03 17.94
CA VAL A 6 5.48 -5.84 17.63
C VAL A 6 5.53 -5.49 16.13
N GLU A 7 6.64 -5.83 15.48
CA GLU A 7 6.92 -5.47 14.09
C GLU A 7 7.44 -6.69 13.34
N VAL A 8 6.99 -6.87 12.10
CA VAL A 8 7.40 -7.97 11.23
C VAL A 8 7.67 -7.42 9.84
N ILE A 9 8.87 -7.71 9.34
CA ILE A 9 9.32 -7.29 8.02
C ILE A 9 9.81 -8.52 7.27
N VAL A 10 9.24 -8.75 6.09
CA VAL A 10 9.58 -9.85 5.20
C VAL A 10 9.96 -9.25 3.85
N ASP A 11 11.21 -8.79 3.76
CA ASP A 11 11.73 -8.02 2.62
C ASP A 11 12.25 -8.89 1.44
N ARG A 12 12.18 -10.23 1.56
CA ARG A 12 12.56 -11.13 0.46
C ARG A 12 11.46 -12.10 0.09
N GLU A 13 11.58 -12.56 -1.15
CA GLU A 13 10.87 -13.66 -1.77
C GLU A 13 10.97 -14.96 -0.94
N VAL A 14 10.11 -15.12 0.06
CA VAL A 14 9.90 -16.40 0.75
C VAL A 14 8.53 -16.92 0.35
N THR A 15 8.29 -17.08 -0.95
CA THR A 15 6.96 -17.21 -1.57
C THR A 15 6.12 -18.38 -1.06
N ASP A 16 6.77 -19.47 -0.64
CA ASP A 16 6.08 -20.73 -0.34
C ASP A 16 5.62 -20.80 1.13
N MET A 17 6.34 -20.12 2.03
CA MET A 17 6.00 -20.09 3.46
C MET A 17 5.07 -18.93 3.82
N ILE A 18 4.77 -18.00 2.90
CA ILE A 18 3.90 -16.84 3.17
C ILE A 18 2.57 -17.24 3.83
N PRO A 19 1.82 -18.26 3.35
CA PRO A 19 0.56 -18.63 4.00
C PRO A 19 0.77 -19.04 5.46
N GLN A 20 1.75 -19.89 5.73
CA GLN A 20 2.09 -20.38 7.07
C GLN A 20 2.59 -19.24 7.97
N LEU A 21 3.37 -18.31 7.40
CA LEU A 21 3.83 -17.13 8.12
C LEU A 21 2.66 -16.23 8.51
N ILE A 22 1.74 -15.94 7.58
CA ILE A 22 0.53 -15.16 7.88
C ILE A 22 -0.23 -15.83 9.03
N GLU A 23 -0.42 -17.15 8.98
CA GLU A 23 -1.09 -17.91 10.05
C GLU A 23 -0.38 -17.78 11.40
N ILE A 24 0.94 -17.98 11.44
CA ILE A 24 1.72 -17.86 12.68
C ILE A 24 1.61 -16.44 13.26
N LEU A 25 1.72 -15.42 12.41
CA LEU A 25 1.65 -14.03 12.84
C LEU A 25 0.29 -13.68 13.41
N THR A 26 -0.79 -14.13 12.77
CA THR A 26 -2.15 -13.79 13.24
C THR A 26 -2.59 -14.61 14.44
N ASP A 27 -2.15 -15.88 14.54
CA ASP A 27 -2.64 -16.80 15.57
C ASP A 27 -1.80 -16.73 16.85
N HIS A 28 -0.50 -16.39 16.73
CA HIS A 28 0.43 -16.43 17.86
C HIS A 28 1.05 -15.07 18.21
N CYS A 29 0.89 -14.03 17.37
CA CYS A 29 1.51 -12.73 17.60
C CYS A 29 0.48 -11.59 17.72
N PRO A 30 -0.42 -11.60 18.73
CA PRO A 30 -1.53 -10.64 18.85
C PRO A 30 -1.11 -9.20 19.13
N ASN A 31 0.18 -8.97 19.40
CA ASN A 31 0.74 -7.64 19.67
C ASN A 31 1.36 -6.99 18.42
N VAL A 32 1.41 -7.71 17.29
CA VAL A 32 1.94 -7.17 16.04
C VAL A 32 1.08 -5.99 15.61
N SER A 33 1.75 -4.86 15.46
CA SER A 33 1.13 -3.58 15.10
C SER A 33 1.65 -3.04 13.76
N TYR A 34 2.74 -3.62 13.24
CA TYR A 34 3.29 -3.30 11.93
C TYR A 34 3.68 -4.57 11.18
N ILE A 35 3.20 -4.68 9.94
CA ILE A 35 3.58 -5.73 8.99
C ILE A 35 4.06 -5.06 7.69
N LYS A 36 5.26 -5.41 7.25
CA LYS A 36 5.73 -5.22 5.86
C LYS A 36 5.97 -6.58 5.23
N ILE A 37 5.33 -6.82 4.09
CA ILE A 37 5.37 -8.13 3.45
C ILE A 37 5.34 -8.01 1.92
N PHE A 38 6.10 -8.89 1.27
CA PHE A 38 6.11 -9.02 -0.19
C PHE A 38 5.14 -10.11 -0.65
N LEU A 39 4.16 -9.78 -1.49
CA LEU A 39 3.14 -10.69 -2.02
C LEU A 39 3.12 -10.66 -3.55
N ARG A 40 3.04 -11.83 -4.19
CA ARG A 40 3.12 -11.97 -5.67
C ARG A 40 1.80 -12.09 -6.40
N ASP A 41 0.73 -12.39 -5.68
CA ASP A 41 -0.56 -12.66 -6.28
C ASP A 41 -1.70 -12.21 -5.39
N VAL A 42 -2.85 -12.06 -6.03
CA VAL A 42 -4.11 -11.62 -5.43
C VAL A 42 -4.62 -12.56 -4.34
N GLU A 43 -4.34 -13.86 -4.41
CA GLU A 43 -4.83 -14.83 -3.44
C GLU A 43 -4.09 -14.70 -2.10
N LYS A 44 -2.79 -14.45 -2.14
CA LYS A 44 -2.03 -14.15 -0.91
C LYS A 44 -2.45 -12.83 -0.27
N ILE A 45 -2.81 -11.82 -1.08
CA ILE A 45 -3.38 -10.56 -0.56
C ILE A 45 -4.71 -10.83 0.13
N LYS A 46 -5.64 -11.56 -0.51
CA LYS A 46 -6.92 -11.96 0.10
C LYS A 46 -6.70 -12.72 1.41
N LEU A 47 -5.78 -13.69 1.41
CA LEU A 47 -5.44 -14.46 2.60
C LEU A 47 -4.98 -13.54 3.74
N LEU A 48 -4.03 -12.64 3.47
CA LEU A 48 -3.54 -11.69 4.46
C LEU A 48 -4.69 -10.88 5.07
N PHE A 49 -5.51 -10.23 4.24
CA PHE A 49 -6.65 -9.42 4.71
C PHE A 49 -7.64 -10.25 5.55
N SER A 50 -7.96 -11.47 5.11
CA SER A 50 -8.87 -12.36 5.86
C SER A 50 -8.35 -12.71 7.26
N ARG A 51 -7.03 -12.82 7.40
CA ARG A 51 -6.37 -13.21 8.65
C ARG A 51 -6.14 -12.02 9.59
N ILE A 52 -5.87 -10.83 9.04
CA ILE A 52 -5.61 -9.64 9.87
C ILE A 52 -6.89 -8.91 10.29
N ALA A 53 -8.06 -9.20 9.73
CA ALA A 53 -9.28 -8.39 9.89
C ALA A 53 -9.64 -8.05 11.35
N SER A 54 -9.42 -8.97 12.29
CA SER A 54 -9.70 -8.77 13.73
C SER A 54 -8.47 -8.39 14.58
N SER A 55 -7.34 -8.11 13.93
CA SER A 55 -6.07 -7.77 14.59
C SER A 55 -6.05 -6.32 15.13
N LYS A 56 -5.02 -6.01 15.91
CA LYS A 56 -4.71 -4.63 16.36
C LYS A 56 -3.66 -3.97 15.47
N LEU A 57 -3.55 -4.41 14.21
CA LEU A 57 -2.58 -3.90 13.27
C LEU A 57 -2.82 -2.41 13.02
N LYS A 58 -1.75 -1.63 13.09
CA LYS A 58 -1.76 -0.17 12.93
C LYS A 58 -1.22 0.28 11.59
N LYS A 59 -0.22 -0.46 11.10
CA LYS A 59 0.50 -0.19 9.85
C LYS A 59 0.61 -1.47 9.02
N LEU A 60 0.29 -1.37 7.74
CA LEU A 60 0.43 -2.46 6.79
C LEU A 60 1.10 -1.94 5.52
N VAL A 61 2.18 -2.62 5.12
CA VAL A 61 2.90 -2.39 3.87
C VAL A 61 2.87 -3.68 3.06
N ILE A 62 2.27 -3.63 1.88
CA ILE A 62 2.19 -4.74 0.92
C ILE A 62 3.02 -4.34 -0.30
N ARG A 63 4.20 -4.96 -0.42
CA ARG A 63 5.05 -4.84 -1.61
C ARG A 63 4.65 -5.91 -2.63
N THR A 64 4.55 -5.57 -3.91
CA THR A 64 4.24 -6.54 -4.98
C THR A 64 5.01 -6.24 -6.25
N ASN A 65 5.16 -7.23 -7.14
CA ASN A 65 5.72 -7.01 -8.47
C ASN A 65 4.59 -6.93 -9.51
N GLY A 66 4.00 -5.74 -9.66
CA GLY A 66 3.02 -5.46 -10.71
C GLY A 66 1.66 -6.16 -10.55
N VAL A 67 1.24 -6.50 -9.32
CA VAL A 67 -0.08 -7.11 -9.10
C VAL A 67 -1.19 -6.09 -9.39
N ASP A 68 -2.19 -6.51 -10.15
CA ASP A 68 -3.44 -5.77 -10.32
C ASP A 68 -4.47 -6.23 -9.29
N ALA A 69 -4.85 -5.32 -8.39
CA ALA A 69 -5.80 -5.56 -7.32
C ALA A 69 -7.19 -4.97 -7.61
N THR A 70 -7.42 -4.43 -8.82
CA THR A 70 -8.66 -3.74 -9.20
C THR A 70 -9.91 -4.54 -8.82
N GLU A 71 -10.00 -5.79 -9.27
CA GLU A 71 -11.18 -6.64 -9.05
C GLU A 71 -11.38 -7.05 -7.58
N ILE A 72 -10.30 -7.14 -6.79
CA ILE A 72 -10.37 -7.70 -5.44
C ILE A 72 -10.51 -6.62 -4.37
N LEU A 73 -9.93 -5.43 -4.60
CA LEU A 73 -9.77 -4.40 -3.58
C LEU A 73 -11.11 -4.00 -2.93
N PRO A 74 -12.22 -3.78 -3.67
CA PRO A 74 -13.50 -3.43 -3.04
C PRO A 74 -13.97 -4.46 -2.00
N SER A 75 -13.74 -5.75 -2.24
CA SER A 75 -14.12 -6.82 -1.32
C SER A 75 -13.27 -6.86 -0.04
N LEU A 76 -12.06 -6.31 -0.08
CA LEU A 76 -11.13 -6.27 1.05
C LEU A 76 -11.45 -5.14 2.05
N SER A 77 -12.27 -4.16 1.65
CA SER A 77 -12.60 -2.97 2.46
C SER A 77 -13.10 -3.29 3.87
N LYS A 78 -13.92 -4.34 4.01
CA LYS A 78 -14.48 -4.81 5.30
C LYS A 78 -13.51 -5.67 6.12
N LEU A 79 -12.40 -6.07 5.52
CA LEU A 79 -11.34 -6.86 6.16
C LEU A 79 -10.18 -5.98 6.64
N VAL A 80 -10.26 -4.66 6.43
CA VAL A 80 -9.27 -3.72 6.95
C VAL A 80 -9.46 -3.60 8.47
N PRO A 81 -8.42 -3.83 9.28
CA PRO A 81 -8.54 -3.73 10.73
C PRO A 81 -8.91 -2.31 11.16
N LEU A 82 -9.84 -2.15 12.11
CA LEU A 82 -10.30 -0.83 12.58
C LEU A 82 -9.18 0.03 13.21
N SER A 83 -8.10 -0.60 13.68
CA SER A 83 -6.93 0.08 14.21
C SER A 83 -5.94 0.56 13.15
N LEU A 84 -6.11 0.13 11.89
CA LEU A 84 -5.19 0.44 10.81
C LEU A 84 -5.35 1.91 10.43
N TYR A 85 -4.26 2.67 10.54
CA TYR A 85 -4.24 4.08 10.13
C TYR A 85 -3.23 4.35 9.01
N GLN A 86 -2.32 3.43 8.74
CA GLN A 86 -1.37 3.53 7.63
C GLN A 86 -1.48 2.28 6.76
N LEU A 87 -1.78 2.50 5.49
CA LEU A 87 -1.85 1.46 4.46
C LEU A 87 -0.96 1.85 3.30
N ASP A 88 -0.02 1.00 2.96
CA ASP A 88 0.89 1.15 1.83
C ASP A 88 0.75 -0.10 0.96
N MET A 89 0.36 0.08 -0.31
CA MET A 89 0.12 -1.03 -1.22
C MET A 89 0.70 -0.73 -2.60
N ASP A 90 1.66 -1.56 -2.99
CA ASP A 90 2.28 -1.53 -4.32
C ASP A 90 1.46 -2.36 -5.29
N VAL A 91 0.23 -1.95 -5.59
CA VAL A 91 -0.68 -2.67 -6.50
C VAL A 91 -1.33 -1.70 -7.48
N ARG A 92 -1.57 -2.16 -8.71
CA ARG A 92 -2.38 -1.44 -9.71
C ARG A 92 -3.85 -1.51 -9.31
N ILE A 93 -4.53 -0.36 -9.33
CA ILE A 93 -5.94 -0.23 -8.91
C ILE A 93 -6.62 0.80 -9.81
N SER A 94 -7.85 0.56 -10.28
CA SER A 94 -8.64 1.58 -10.97
C SER A 94 -9.25 2.62 -10.00
N PRO A 95 -9.51 3.87 -10.45
CA PRO A 95 -10.14 4.90 -9.60
C PRO A 95 -11.46 4.45 -8.97
N ASN A 96 -12.31 3.74 -9.72
CA ASN A 96 -13.59 3.22 -9.24
C ASN A 96 -13.43 2.16 -8.13
N SER A 97 -12.40 1.32 -8.24
CA SER A 97 -12.13 0.28 -7.24
C SER A 97 -11.54 0.89 -5.98
N LEU A 98 -10.66 1.90 -6.11
CA LEU A 98 -10.17 2.70 -4.99
C LEU A 98 -11.33 3.42 -4.28
N GLN A 99 -12.22 4.08 -5.02
CA GLN A 99 -13.39 4.77 -4.48
C GLN A 99 -14.29 3.80 -3.71
N SER A 100 -14.57 2.63 -4.29
CA SER A 100 -15.40 1.59 -3.66
C SER A 100 -14.76 1.06 -2.39
N PHE A 101 -13.45 0.83 -2.41
CA PHE A 101 -12.69 0.42 -1.23
C PHE A 101 -12.78 1.46 -0.11
N LEU A 102 -12.47 2.73 -0.41
CA LEU A 102 -12.48 3.82 0.56
C LEU A 102 -13.87 4.12 1.14
N ASN A 103 -14.94 4.00 0.34
CA ASN A 103 -16.30 4.21 0.80
C ASN A 103 -16.75 3.14 1.81
N ASN A 104 -16.31 1.90 1.62
CA ASN A 104 -16.71 0.76 2.45
C ASN A 104 -15.71 0.44 3.57
N CYS A 105 -14.53 1.06 3.56
CA CYS A 105 -13.52 0.89 4.60
C CYS A 105 -13.92 1.68 5.85
N GLU A 106 -14.03 0.99 6.98
CA GLU A 106 -14.34 1.59 8.28
C GLU A 106 -13.09 2.06 9.03
N ALA A 107 -11.91 1.57 8.64
CA ALA A 107 -10.66 1.97 9.27
C ALA A 107 -10.36 3.46 9.00
N PRO A 108 -9.91 4.23 10.01
CA PRO A 108 -9.63 5.65 9.88
C PRO A 108 -8.27 5.87 9.23
N ILE A 109 -8.15 5.54 7.94
CA ILE A 109 -6.90 5.68 7.20
C ILE A 109 -6.44 7.14 7.23
N LYS A 110 -5.25 7.35 7.81
CA LYS A 110 -4.57 8.64 7.92
C LYS A 110 -3.50 8.81 6.85
N THR A 111 -2.84 7.70 6.52
CA THR A 111 -1.79 7.66 5.51
C THR A 111 -2.09 6.54 4.53
N LEU A 112 -2.22 6.88 3.26
CA LEU A 112 -2.33 5.92 2.17
C LEU A 112 -1.13 6.11 1.24
N ILE A 113 -0.45 5.03 0.89
CA ILE A 113 0.67 5.06 -0.05
C ILE A 113 0.38 4.09 -1.20
N MET A 114 0.56 4.57 -2.43
CA MET A 114 0.34 3.84 -3.68
C MET A 114 1.53 4.04 -4.62
N THR A 115 2.68 3.49 -4.22
CA THR A 115 3.98 3.64 -4.89
C THR A 115 3.94 3.27 -6.38
N PHE A 116 3.37 2.10 -6.71
CA PHE A 116 3.26 1.58 -8.08
C PHE A 116 1.80 1.48 -8.55
N GLY A 117 0.95 2.35 -8.01
CA GLY A 117 -0.50 2.31 -8.24
C GLY A 117 -0.96 2.81 -9.60
N ARG A 118 -0.04 3.35 -10.42
CA ARG A 118 -0.36 4.12 -11.64
C ARG A 118 -1.38 5.22 -11.35
N VAL A 119 -1.04 6.05 -10.37
CA VAL A 119 -1.91 7.12 -9.86
C VAL A 119 -2.02 8.22 -10.90
N GLY A 120 -3.25 8.53 -11.32
CA GLY A 120 -3.57 9.67 -12.18
C GLY A 120 -4.58 10.63 -11.54
N ASP A 121 -5.02 11.62 -12.31
CA ASP A 121 -5.96 12.66 -11.85
C ASP A 121 -7.25 12.08 -11.26
N GLU A 122 -7.82 11.06 -11.89
CA GLU A 122 -9.05 10.42 -11.39
C GLU A 122 -8.86 9.76 -10.02
N HIS A 123 -7.69 9.16 -9.75
CA HIS A 123 -7.37 8.62 -8.43
C HIS A 123 -7.25 9.75 -7.40
N MET A 124 -6.61 10.85 -7.77
CA MET A 124 -6.44 12.01 -6.90
C MET A 124 -7.78 12.64 -6.54
N GLU A 125 -8.71 12.76 -7.49
CA GLU A 125 -10.07 13.26 -7.21
C GLU A 125 -10.82 12.36 -6.21
N VAL A 126 -10.70 11.04 -6.35
CA VAL A 126 -11.26 10.08 -5.39
C VAL A 126 -10.68 10.30 -3.99
N LEU A 127 -9.36 10.50 -3.89
CA LEU A 127 -8.66 10.71 -2.62
C LEU A 127 -9.00 12.04 -1.97
N MET A 128 -9.06 13.13 -2.75
CA MET A 128 -9.48 14.45 -2.27
C MET A 128 -10.91 14.40 -1.73
N LYS A 129 -11.84 13.77 -2.48
CA LYS A 129 -13.21 13.57 -2.02
C LYS A 129 -13.26 12.80 -0.70
N TYR A 130 -12.57 11.67 -0.62
CA TYR A 130 -12.49 10.87 0.61
C TYR A 130 -11.93 11.68 1.79
N ALA A 131 -10.85 12.44 1.58
CA ALA A 131 -10.23 13.26 2.61
C ALA A 131 -11.19 14.34 3.15
N LEU A 132 -11.93 15.01 2.26
CA LEU A 132 -12.90 16.03 2.64
C LEU A 132 -14.10 15.43 3.40
N GLU A 133 -14.60 14.28 2.96
CA GLU A 133 -15.76 13.61 3.57
C GLU A 133 -15.44 12.94 4.90
N ARG A 134 -14.37 12.15 4.97
CA ARG A 134 -14.00 11.36 6.16
C ARG A 134 -13.12 12.13 7.14
N LYS A 135 -12.38 13.14 6.67
CA LYS A 135 -11.45 13.96 7.47
C LYS A 135 -10.33 13.19 8.17
N SER A 136 -10.19 11.89 7.90
CA SER A 136 -9.18 11.01 8.48
C SER A 136 -7.87 11.06 7.71
N LEU A 137 -7.92 11.11 6.37
CA LEU A 137 -6.73 11.14 5.51
C LEU A 137 -5.96 12.45 5.74
N LYS A 138 -4.67 12.32 6.06
CA LYS A 138 -3.75 13.44 6.30
C LYS A 138 -2.59 13.44 5.33
N SER A 139 -2.22 12.27 4.82
CA SER A 139 -1.12 12.15 3.88
C SER A 139 -1.43 11.10 2.82
N PHE A 140 -1.05 11.41 1.59
CA PHE A 140 -1.11 10.49 0.47
C PHE A 140 0.24 10.48 -0.25
N GLY A 141 0.88 9.31 -0.31
CA GLY A 141 2.13 9.13 -1.02
C GLY A 141 1.94 8.33 -2.32
N PHE A 142 2.64 8.73 -3.38
CA PHE A 142 2.72 7.97 -4.63
C PHE A 142 4.07 8.24 -5.29
N MET A 143 4.52 7.34 -6.17
CA MET A 143 5.68 7.59 -7.03
C MET A 143 5.25 7.77 -8.47
N TYR A 144 5.94 8.67 -9.17
CA TYR A 144 5.84 8.78 -10.62
C TYR A 144 6.58 7.58 -11.23
N GLU A 145 5.90 6.78 -12.04
CA GLU A 145 6.55 5.75 -12.85
C GLU A 145 7.46 6.48 -13.86
N SER A 146 8.77 6.46 -13.63
CA SER A 146 9.78 7.10 -14.50
C SER A 146 10.00 6.24 -15.74
N GLY A 147 8.97 6.12 -16.59
CA GLY A 147 9.01 5.34 -17.82
C GLY A 147 7.85 5.68 -18.75
N TRP A 148 8.20 5.91 -20.01
CA TRP A 148 7.36 6.16 -21.21
C TRP A 148 5.84 6.10 -21.03
N GLY A 149 5.25 7.26 -20.72
CA GLY A 149 3.88 7.65 -21.03
C GLY A 149 2.76 6.79 -20.43
N GLU A 150 1.95 7.37 -19.55
CA GLU A 150 0.50 7.55 -19.80
C GLU A 150 -0.30 7.97 -18.56
N LEU A 151 0.25 7.90 -17.35
CA LEU A 151 -0.45 8.40 -16.14
C LEU A 151 0.46 9.32 -15.35
N LYS A 152 0.20 10.63 -15.49
CA LYS A 152 0.81 11.68 -14.68
C LYS A 152 -0.30 12.48 -14.03
N VAL A 153 -0.19 12.71 -12.73
CA VAL A 153 -1.04 13.70 -12.05
C VAL A 153 -0.71 15.08 -12.61
N SER A 154 -1.72 15.80 -13.11
CA SER A 154 -1.55 17.16 -13.61
C SER A 154 -1.17 18.10 -12.47
N GLU A 155 -0.37 19.13 -12.78
CA GLU A 155 0.06 20.12 -11.78
C GLU A 155 -1.13 20.80 -11.10
N GLU A 156 -2.22 21.04 -11.85
CA GLU A 156 -3.46 21.59 -11.31
C GLU A 156 -4.07 20.69 -10.22
N VAL A 157 -4.19 19.38 -10.49
CA VAL A 157 -4.75 18.41 -9.54
C VAL A 157 -3.81 18.21 -8.36
N GLU A 158 -2.50 18.17 -8.58
CA GLU A 158 -1.51 18.05 -7.50
C GLU A 158 -1.56 19.26 -6.56
N ASN A 159 -1.63 20.48 -7.10
CA ASN A 159 -1.74 21.70 -6.31
C ASN A 159 -3.03 21.73 -5.47
N ARG A 160 -4.16 21.34 -6.05
CA ARG A 160 -5.42 21.19 -5.31
C ARG A 160 -5.31 20.15 -4.19
N ALA A 161 -4.64 19.03 -4.45
CA ALA A 161 -4.46 17.98 -3.46
C ALA A 161 -3.61 18.42 -2.26
N LYS A 162 -2.54 19.21 -2.51
CA LYS A 162 -1.67 19.78 -1.45
C LYS A 162 -2.39 20.71 -0.48
N GLU A 163 -3.50 21.32 -0.90
CA GLU A 163 -4.34 22.13 -0.01
C GLU A 163 -5.17 21.26 0.96
N ILE A 164 -5.33 19.96 0.68
CA ILE A 164 -6.22 19.04 1.40
C ILE A 164 -5.43 18.07 2.28
N PHE A 165 -4.32 17.53 1.80
CA PHE A 165 -3.46 16.60 2.53
C PHE A 165 -1.99 16.71 2.12
N ASP A 166 -1.10 16.18 2.95
CA ASP A 166 0.34 16.17 2.72
C ASP A 166 0.70 15.16 1.62
N LEU A 167 1.52 15.61 0.66
CA LEU A 167 2.16 14.76 -0.36
C LEU A 167 3.64 14.57 0.00
N PRO A 168 4.00 13.54 0.78
CA PRO A 168 5.39 13.30 1.16
C PRO A 168 6.22 12.84 -0.03
N ASP A 169 7.49 13.24 -0.04
CA ASP A 169 8.50 12.59 -0.87
C ASP A 169 8.75 11.18 -0.33
N LEU A 170 8.55 10.18 -1.18
CA LEU A 170 8.65 8.76 -0.83
C LEU A 170 10.00 8.14 -1.17
N PHE A 171 10.97 8.93 -1.63
CA PHE A 171 12.31 8.41 -1.92
C PHE A 171 12.95 7.80 -0.65
N ASP A 172 13.05 6.48 -0.61
CA ASP A 172 13.80 5.74 0.42
C ASP A 172 14.89 4.89 -0.25
N PRO A 173 16.17 5.31 -0.20
CA PRO A 173 17.26 4.56 -0.84
C PRO A 173 17.46 3.15 -0.27
N ASN A 174 16.81 2.79 0.85
CA ASN A 174 16.90 1.47 1.47
C ASN A 174 15.71 0.56 1.15
N ASP A 175 14.64 1.01 0.48
CA ASP A 175 13.58 0.10 0.05
C ASP A 175 14.08 -0.73 -1.14
N PHE A 176 13.88 -2.05 -1.08
CA PHE A 176 14.51 -3.04 -1.97
C PHE A 176 14.23 -2.77 -3.46
N TYR A 177 13.13 -2.08 -3.77
CA TYR A 177 12.77 -1.68 -5.12
C TYR A 177 13.61 -0.52 -5.68
N PHE A 178 14.17 0.36 -4.85
CA PHE A 178 15.07 1.43 -5.31
C PHE A 178 16.48 0.91 -5.64
N GLN A 179 16.87 -0.26 -5.14
CA GLN A 179 18.19 -0.84 -5.44
C GLN A 179 18.29 -1.44 -6.86
N TYR A 180 17.18 -1.65 -7.54
CA TYR A 180 17.15 -2.15 -8.93
C TYR A 180 17.18 -1.05 -9.98
N SER A 181 16.83 0.21 -9.65
CA SER A 181 16.84 1.30 -10.63
C SER A 181 18.24 1.87 -10.90
N ASP A 182 19.20 1.65 -10.00
CA ASP A 182 20.57 2.22 -10.12
C ASP A 182 21.59 1.25 -10.74
N ASN A 183 21.20 0.04 -11.14
CA ASN A 183 22.11 -0.98 -11.67
C ASN A 183 21.97 -1.28 -13.18
N GLU A 184 21.20 -0.50 -13.94
CA GLU A 184 21.27 -0.52 -15.43
C GLU A 184 22.16 0.62 -15.96
N VAL A 185 23.46 0.53 -15.64
CA VAL A 185 24.50 1.03 -16.54
C VAL A 185 25.16 -0.22 -17.14
N ASP A 186 24.51 -0.79 -18.16
CA ASP A 186 25.21 -1.73 -19.04
C ASP A 186 26.12 -0.92 -19.96
N ASP A 187 27.35 -0.81 -19.48
CA ASP A 187 28.54 -0.33 -20.18
C ASP A 187 28.88 -1.31 -21.31
N SER A 188 28.05 -1.38 -22.35
CA SER A 188 28.39 -2.06 -23.60
C SER A 188 29.00 -1.09 -24.61
N GLY A 189 30.11 -0.48 -24.20
CA GLY A 189 31.12 -0.02 -25.14
C GLY A 189 32.03 -1.19 -25.51
N TRP A 190 31.84 -1.78 -26.69
CA TRP A 190 32.84 -2.29 -27.65
C TRP A 190 32.14 -2.65 -28.97
#